data_AF-A0A962HN59-F1
#
_entry.id   AF-A0A962HN59-F1
#
_cell.length_a   1.000
_cell.length_b   1.000
_cell.length_c   1.000
_cell.angle_alpha   90.00
_cell.angle_beta   90.00
_cell.angle_gamma   90.00
#
_symmetry.space_group_name_H-M   'P 1'
#
loop_
_entity.id
_entity.type
_entity.pdbx_description
1 polymer ?
#
loop_
_entity_poly.entity_id
_entity_poly.type
_entity_poly.pdbx_seq_one_letter_code
_entity_poly.pdbx_strand_id
1 'polypeptide(L)'
;MRHQQDFTDCTTLPEVALAFMNTVHCEELTLVAGLKVALEQSGVVDADIAARLQAWLEHTEAHFAREERLMQEYDFFAYPVHQGEHAWALAQLRAVQQRWQTQPDRAGLLAYLQEWRAWLQQHIGTMDTVTARFLSRFNPEVTL
;
A
#
# COMPACT_ATOMS: atom_id res chain seq x y z
N MET A 1 -1.61 21.61 -14.90
CA MET A 1 -2.44 21.36 -13.70
C MET A 1 -2.05 19.97 -13.21
N ARG A 2 -1.44 19.84 -12.02
CA ARG A 2 -1.25 18.50 -11.44
C ARG A 2 -2.63 18.02 -10.99
N HIS A 3 -3.14 16.96 -11.60
CA HIS A 3 -4.32 16.29 -11.08
C HIS A 3 -3.95 15.79 -9.67
N GLN A 4 -4.59 16.36 -8.65
CA GLN A 4 -4.52 15.80 -7.30
C GLN A 4 -5.06 14.38 -7.41
N GLN A 5 -4.25 13.38 -7.07
CA GLN A 5 -4.69 11.99 -7.16
C GLN A 5 -5.84 11.76 -6.16
N ASP A 6 -6.87 11.04 -6.59
CA ASP A 6 -7.97 10.66 -5.72
C ASP A 6 -7.53 9.48 -4.84
N PHE A 7 -7.79 9.61 -3.54
CA PHE A 7 -7.50 8.61 -2.52
C PHE A 7 -8.75 7.83 -2.11
N THR A 8 -9.94 8.21 -2.58
CA THR A 8 -11.22 7.64 -2.12
C THR A 8 -11.88 6.74 -3.16
N ASP A 9 -11.49 6.89 -4.43
CA ASP A 9 -12.05 6.10 -5.52
C ASP A 9 -11.11 4.94 -5.89
N CYS A 10 -11.42 3.74 -5.41
CA CYS A 10 -10.67 2.53 -5.73
C CYS A 10 -10.74 2.14 -7.21
N THR A 11 -11.72 2.63 -7.97
CA THR A 11 -11.81 2.38 -9.42
C THR A 11 -10.69 3.07 -10.20
N THR A 12 -9.95 3.98 -9.55
CA THR A 12 -8.75 4.62 -10.10
C THR A 12 -7.48 3.77 -9.96
N LEU A 13 -7.54 2.63 -9.26
CA LEU A 13 -6.45 1.65 -9.21
C LEU A 13 -6.57 0.67 -10.39
N PRO A 14 -5.44 0.17 -10.92
CA PRO A 14 -5.48 -0.92 -11.90
C PRO A 14 -6.10 -2.17 -11.29
N GLU A 15 -6.97 -2.85 -12.04
CA GLU A 15 -7.53 -4.13 -11.64
C GLU A 15 -6.60 -5.28 -12.03
N VAL A 16 -6.37 -6.22 -11.11
CA VAL A 16 -5.55 -7.42 -11.33
C VAL A 16 -6.40 -8.69 -11.33
N ALA A 17 -5.81 -9.79 -11.81
CA ALA A 17 -6.55 -11.04 -12.08
C ALA A 17 -7.08 -11.77 -10.83
N LEU A 18 -6.57 -11.45 -9.64
CA LEU A 18 -6.97 -12.09 -8.38
C LEU A 18 -7.81 -11.12 -7.54
N ALA A 19 -9.06 -11.50 -7.27
CA ALA A 19 -10.03 -10.64 -6.60
C ALA A 19 -9.55 -10.16 -5.21
N PHE A 20 -8.87 -11.03 -4.44
CA PHE A 20 -8.38 -10.62 -3.12
C PHE A 20 -7.34 -9.50 -3.18
N MET A 21 -6.53 -9.44 -4.25
CA MET A 21 -5.53 -8.39 -4.42
C MET A 21 -6.24 -7.07 -4.67
N ASN A 22 -7.28 -7.05 -5.50
CA ASN A 22 -8.11 -5.86 -5.70
C ASN A 22 -8.77 -5.39 -4.38
N THR A 23 -9.25 -6.33 -3.55
CA THR A 23 -9.81 -6.01 -2.24
C THR A 23 -8.77 -5.37 -1.33
N VAL A 24 -7.60 -5.98 -1.16
CA VAL A 24 -6.57 -5.46 -0.24
C VAL A 24 -6.00 -4.12 -0.73
N HIS A 25 -5.83 -3.92 -2.05
CA HIS A 25 -5.42 -2.62 -2.60
C HIS A 25 -6.44 -1.50 -2.30
N CYS A 26 -7.73 -1.83 -2.37
CA CYS A 26 -8.81 -0.90 -2.04
C CYS A 26 -8.85 -0.59 -0.53
N GLU A 27 -8.63 -1.58 0.32
CA GLU A 27 -8.50 -1.39 1.77
C GLU A 27 -7.33 -0.47 2.12
N GLU A 28 -6.15 -0.70 1.51
CA GLU A 28 -4.97 0.13 1.74
C GLU A 28 -5.23 1.59 1.34
N LEU A 29 -5.81 1.79 0.15
CA LEU A 29 -6.21 3.11 -0.32
C LEU A 29 -7.19 3.80 0.65
N THR A 30 -8.13 3.05 1.22
CA THR A 30 -9.10 3.55 2.21
C THR A 30 -8.42 4.01 3.50
N LEU A 31 -7.44 3.25 4.00
CA LEU A 31 -6.65 3.63 5.19
C LEU A 31 -5.89 4.94 4.94
N VAL A 32 -5.24 5.05 3.78
CA VAL A 32 -4.48 6.26 3.39
C VAL A 32 -5.41 7.45 3.19
N ALA A 33 -6.60 7.26 2.63
CA ALA A 33 -7.60 8.33 2.52
C ALA A 33 -8.02 8.86 3.90
N GLY A 34 -8.27 7.95 4.84
CA GLY A 34 -8.61 8.31 6.21
C GLY A 34 -7.48 9.07 6.92
N LEU A 35 -6.23 8.66 6.70
CA LEU A 35 -5.04 9.38 7.18
C LEU A 35 -4.93 10.77 6.57
N LYS A 36 -5.12 10.91 5.25
CA LYS A 36 -5.11 12.19 4.54
C LYS A 36 -6.13 13.16 5.12
N VAL A 37 -7.37 12.70 5.31
CA VAL A 37 -8.45 13.51 5.91
C VAL A 37 -8.06 13.96 7.32
N ALA A 38 -7.51 13.07 8.13
CA ALA A 38 -7.09 13.39 9.49
C ALA A 38 -5.96 14.45 9.53
N LEU A 39 -5.05 14.43 8.56
CA LEU A 39 -3.96 15.42 8.44
C LEU A 39 -4.47 16.82 8.07
N GLU A 40 -5.50 16.89 7.21
CA GLU A 40 -6.11 18.14 6.75
C GLU A 40 -7.08 18.73 7.78
N GLN A 41 -7.59 17.92 8.69
CA GLN A 41 -8.47 18.36 9.77
C GLN A 41 -7.70 19.07 10.90
N SER A 42 -8.23 20.22 11.30
CA SER A 42 -7.77 20.93 12.50
C SER A 42 -8.23 20.20 13.76
N GLY A 43 -7.37 20.15 14.79
CA GLY A 43 -7.72 19.60 16.11
C GLY A 43 -7.52 18.09 16.28
N VAL A 44 -7.23 17.35 15.20
CA VAL A 44 -6.74 15.96 15.32
C VAL A 44 -5.37 15.98 16.01
N VAL A 45 -5.17 15.16 17.04
CA VAL A 45 -3.90 15.11 17.76
C VAL A 45 -2.90 14.18 17.09
N ASP A 46 -1.61 14.42 17.29
CA ASP A 46 -0.55 13.66 16.59
C ASP A 46 -0.55 12.16 16.96
N ALA A 47 -1.10 11.80 18.13
CA ALA A 47 -1.30 10.41 18.53
C ALA A 47 -2.30 9.67 17.64
N ASP A 48 -3.37 10.34 17.19
CA ASP A 48 -4.36 9.73 16.28
C ASP A 48 -3.75 9.50 14.89
N ILE A 49 -2.90 10.42 14.43
CA ILE A 49 -2.15 10.26 13.19
C ILE A 49 -1.15 9.11 13.31
N ALA A 50 -0.46 9.00 14.43
CA ALA A 50 0.48 7.89 14.68
C ALA A 50 -0.24 6.53 14.68
N ALA A 51 -1.43 6.43 15.27
CA ALA A 51 -2.23 5.21 15.24
C ALA A 51 -2.68 4.84 13.82
N ARG A 52 -3.04 5.82 12.98
CA ARG A 52 -3.39 5.59 11.56
C ARG A 52 -2.18 5.15 10.72
N LEU A 53 -1.01 5.73 10.97
CA LEU A 53 0.25 5.28 10.35
C LEU A 53 0.58 3.83 10.73
N GLN A 54 0.39 3.47 12.00
CA GLN A 54 0.58 2.09 12.46
C GLN A 54 -0.40 1.12 11.79
N ALA A 55 -1.68 1.46 11.72
CA ALA A 55 -2.69 0.63 11.05
C ALA A 55 -2.40 0.44 9.55
N TRP A 56 -1.91 1.49 8.88
CA TRP A 56 -1.46 1.38 7.50
C TRP A 56 -0.25 0.45 7.37
N LEU A 57 0.79 0.64 8.19
CA LEU A 57 1.97 -0.24 8.17
C LEU A 57 1.61 -1.71 8.39
N GLU A 58 0.79 -2.03 9.39
CA GLU A 58 0.37 -3.40 9.67
C GLU A 58 -0.41 -4.02 8.50
N HIS A 59 -1.28 -3.23 7.86
CA HIS A 59 -2.04 -3.68 6.69
C HIS A 59 -1.12 -3.97 5.51
N THR A 60 -0.20 -3.05 5.18
CA THR A 60 0.78 -3.22 4.08
C THR A 60 1.70 -4.41 4.34
N GLU A 61 2.17 -4.62 5.58
CA GLU A 61 2.99 -5.78 5.95
C GLU A 61 2.24 -7.10 5.74
N ALA A 62 0.98 -7.17 6.17
CA ALA A 62 0.14 -8.36 6.00
C ALA A 62 -0.18 -8.64 4.53
N HIS A 63 -0.46 -7.58 3.75
CA HIS A 63 -0.66 -7.64 2.30
C HIS A 63 0.58 -8.22 1.60
N PHE A 64 1.74 -7.60 1.76
CA PHE A 64 2.97 -8.05 1.12
C PHE A 64 3.38 -9.45 1.56
N ALA A 65 3.31 -9.76 2.86
CA ALA A 65 3.63 -11.10 3.36
C ALA A 65 2.74 -12.19 2.74
N ARG A 66 1.48 -11.86 2.42
CA ARG A 66 0.56 -12.78 1.77
C ARG A 66 0.90 -13.00 0.31
N GLU A 67 1.20 -11.95 -0.44
CA GLU A 67 1.64 -12.08 -1.82
C GLU A 67 2.99 -12.78 -1.93
N GLU A 68 3.96 -12.42 -1.09
CA GLU A 68 5.28 -13.04 -1.05
C GLU A 68 5.21 -14.53 -0.73
N ARG A 69 4.33 -14.95 0.18
CA ARG A 69 4.08 -16.37 0.44
C ARG A 69 3.58 -17.09 -0.81
N LEU A 70 2.58 -16.53 -1.50
CA LEU A 70 2.05 -17.13 -2.72
C LEU A 70 3.09 -17.15 -3.84
N MET A 71 3.86 -16.08 -3.99
CA MET A 71 4.96 -16.02 -4.96
C MET A 71 6.01 -17.11 -4.71
N GLN A 72 6.35 -17.37 -3.45
CA GLN A 72 7.28 -18.44 -3.08
C GLN A 72 6.66 -19.83 -3.28
N GLU A 73 5.41 -20.03 -2.85
CA GLU A 73 4.71 -21.32 -2.93
C GLU A 73 4.57 -21.83 -4.37
N TYR A 74 4.35 -20.92 -5.32
CA TYR A 74 4.15 -21.26 -6.73
C TYR A 74 5.37 -20.95 -7.61
N ASP A 75 6.56 -20.78 -7.02
CA ASP A 75 7.82 -20.53 -7.74
C ASP A 75 7.74 -19.38 -8.75
N PHE A 76 7.17 -18.24 -8.35
CA PHE A 76 7.04 -17.07 -9.21
C PHE A 76 8.43 -16.56 -9.64
N PHE A 77 8.65 -16.57 -10.96
CA PHE A 77 9.97 -16.36 -11.56
C PHE A 77 10.63 -15.00 -11.21
N ALA A 78 9.85 -13.97 -10.88
CA ALA A 78 10.35 -12.64 -10.55
C ALA A 78 10.25 -12.30 -9.06
N TYR A 79 10.04 -13.29 -8.19
CA TYR A 79 9.90 -13.11 -6.75
C TYR A 79 10.99 -12.22 -6.12
N PRO A 80 12.30 -12.42 -6.36
CA PRO A 80 13.33 -11.60 -5.72
C PRO A 80 13.25 -10.11 -6.08
N VAL A 81 12.78 -9.79 -7.29
CA VAL A 81 12.63 -8.41 -7.74
C VAL A 81 11.39 -7.78 -7.12
N HIS A 82 10.25 -8.49 -7.13
CA HIS A 82 9.00 -8.00 -6.54
C HIS A 82 9.14 -7.79 -5.03
N GLN A 83 9.69 -8.77 -4.30
CA GLN A 83 9.97 -8.66 -2.86
C GLN A 83 10.93 -7.50 -2.54
N GLY A 84 11.87 -7.19 -3.43
CA GLY A 84 12.75 -6.03 -3.29
C GLY A 84 11.98 -4.69 -3.28
N GLU A 85 10.99 -4.54 -4.17
CA GLU A 85 10.11 -3.36 -4.19
C GLU A 85 9.23 -3.26 -2.95
N HIS A 86 8.67 -4.37 -2.47
CA HIS A 86 7.94 -4.42 -1.19
C HIS A 86 8.83 -3.97 -0.02
N ALA A 87 10.04 -4.51 0.07
CA ALA A 87 10.99 -4.17 1.11
C ALA A 87 11.36 -2.69 1.09
N TRP A 88 11.56 -2.11 -0.11
CA TRP A 88 11.79 -0.68 -0.28
C TRP A 88 10.60 0.16 0.20
N ALA A 89 9.38 -0.17 -0.22
CA ALA A 89 8.17 0.54 0.18
C ALA A 89 7.93 0.50 1.70
N LEU A 90 8.12 -0.67 2.33
CA LEU A 90 8.02 -0.82 3.79
C LEU A 90 9.10 -0.01 4.52
N ALA A 91 10.32 0.04 4.00
CA ALA A 91 11.39 0.84 4.59
C ALA A 91 11.04 2.34 4.58
N GLN A 92 10.47 2.84 3.47
CA GLN A 92 10.01 4.22 3.36
C GLN A 92 8.86 4.52 4.35
N LEU A 93 7.87 3.63 4.43
CA LEU A 93 6.73 3.79 5.34
C LEU A 93 7.16 3.79 6.81
N ARG A 94 8.05 2.87 7.20
CA ARG A 94 8.63 2.83 8.56
C ARG A 94 9.44 4.09 8.87
N ALA A 95 10.21 4.60 7.92
CA ALA A 95 10.97 5.85 8.10
C ALA A 95 10.05 7.06 8.33
N VAL A 96 8.95 7.15 7.56
CA VAL A 96 7.93 8.19 7.74
C VAL A 96 7.25 8.07 9.10
N GLN A 97 6.89 6.86 9.52
CA GLN A 97 6.29 6.61 10.83
C GLN A 97 7.24 7.02 11.97
N GLN A 98 8.50 6.59 11.91
CA GLN A 98 9.50 6.94 12.92
C GLN A 98 9.71 8.46 12.99
N ARG A 99 9.79 9.12 11.83
CA ARG A 99 9.92 10.57 11.75
C ARG A 99 8.72 11.25 12.43
N TRP A 100 7.50 10.79 12.16
CA TRP A 100 6.29 11.31 12.79
C TRP A 100 6.36 11.25 14.33
N GLN A 101 6.86 10.15 14.90
CA GLN A 101 6.98 10.00 16.35
C GLN A 101 7.98 10.98 16.99
N THR A 102 9.07 11.32 16.27
CA THR A 102 10.12 12.21 16.80
C THR A 102 9.92 13.68 16.46
N GLN A 103 9.34 13.96 15.29
CA GLN A 103 9.20 15.30 14.72
C GLN A 103 7.98 15.29 13.78
N PRO A 104 6.75 15.42 14.31
CA PRO A 104 5.54 15.48 13.51
C PRO A 104 5.62 16.56 12.43
N ASP A 105 5.41 16.17 11.18
CA ASP A 105 5.42 17.06 10.01
C ASP A 105 4.24 16.71 9.10
N ARG A 106 3.14 17.45 9.25
CA ARG A 106 1.91 17.23 8.47
C ARG A 106 2.12 17.47 6.99
N ALA A 107 2.87 18.51 6.63
CA ALA A 107 3.10 18.85 5.23
C ALA A 107 3.99 17.79 4.56
N GLY A 108 5.06 17.35 5.25
CA GLY A 108 5.91 16.26 4.80
C GLY A 108 5.15 14.95 4.63
N LEU A 109 4.27 14.60 5.59
CA LEU A 109 3.46 13.39 5.49
C LEU A 109 2.46 13.46 4.33
N LEU A 110 1.77 14.59 4.14
CA LEU A 110 0.88 14.78 2.99
C LEU A 110 1.61 14.65 1.65
N ALA A 111 2.84 15.17 1.55
CA ALA A 111 3.68 15.00 0.35
C ALA A 111 4.02 13.53 0.11
N TYR A 112 4.41 12.80 1.16
CA TYR A 112 4.67 11.36 1.09
C TYR A 112 3.45 10.57 0.62
N LEU A 113 2.23 10.91 1.08
CA LEU A 113 1.02 10.21 0.60
C LEU A 113 0.83 10.34 -0.92
N GLN A 114 1.21 11.47 -1.53
CA GLN A 114 1.15 11.64 -2.99
C GLN A 114 2.19 10.77 -3.71
N GLU A 115 3.42 10.73 -3.19
CA GLU A 115 4.48 9.87 -3.75
C GLU A 115 4.10 8.40 -3.66
N TRP A 116 3.59 7.97 -2.51
CA TRP A 116 3.09 6.62 -2.31
C TRP A 116 1.91 6.30 -3.24
N ARG A 117 0.94 7.21 -3.43
CA ARG A 117 -0.21 6.96 -4.31
C ARG A 117 0.20 6.73 -5.76
N ALA A 118 1.21 7.46 -6.23
CA ALA A 118 1.80 7.24 -7.55
C ALA A 118 2.55 5.91 -7.62
N TRP A 119 3.34 5.58 -6.59
CA TRP A 119 4.03 4.29 -6.49
C TRP A 119 3.05 3.12 -6.50
N LEU A 120 1.98 3.15 -5.67
CA LEU A 120 0.97 2.09 -5.59
C LEU A 120 0.33 1.85 -6.97
N GLN A 121 -0.05 2.91 -7.68
CA GLN A 121 -0.64 2.79 -9.01
C GLN A 121 0.30 2.10 -10.00
N GLN A 122 1.58 2.47 -9.98
CA GLN A 122 2.59 1.87 -10.83
C GLN A 122 2.85 0.41 -10.44
N HIS A 123 2.97 0.14 -9.14
CA HIS A 123 3.23 -1.20 -8.60
C HIS A 123 2.14 -2.17 -9.03
N ILE A 124 0.87 -1.82 -8.78
CA ILE A 124 -0.28 -2.65 -9.14
C ILE A 124 -0.35 -2.86 -10.65
N GLY A 125 -0.19 -1.78 -11.43
CA GLY A 125 -0.30 -1.81 -12.89
C GLY A 125 0.84 -2.55 -13.60
N THR A 126 1.91 -2.91 -12.87
CA THR A 126 3.09 -3.57 -13.44
C THR A 126 3.38 -4.90 -12.76
N MET A 127 3.87 -4.89 -11.52
CA MET A 127 4.32 -6.09 -10.82
C MET A 127 3.13 -6.95 -10.39
N ASP A 128 2.15 -6.39 -9.69
CA ASP A 128 1.00 -7.16 -9.20
C ASP A 128 0.15 -7.68 -10.36
N THR A 129 0.06 -6.94 -11.46
CA THR A 129 -0.62 -7.41 -12.67
C THR A 129 0.04 -8.68 -13.22
N VAL A 130 1.37 -8.74 -13.26
CA VAL A 130 2.11 -9.94 -13.72
C VAL A 130 1.97 -11.06 -12.69
N THR A 131 2.13 -10.77 -11.41
CA THR A 131 2.03 -11.71 -10.30
C THR A 131 0.64 -12.34 -10.24
N ALA A 132 -0.43 -11.54 -10.25
CA ALA A 132 -1.81 -12.03 -10.25
C ALA A 132 -2.13 -12.90 -11.47
N ARG A 133 -1.67 -12.52 -12.67
CA ARG A 133 -1.86 -13.31 -13.90
C ARG A 133 -1.11 -14.64 -13.89
N PHE A 134 0.03 -14.70 -13.20
CA PHE A 134 0.75 -15.94 -13.00
C PHE A 134 0.01 -16.83 -12.00
N LEU A 135 -0.29 -16.30 -10.82
CA LEU A 135 -0.92 -17.01 -9.71
C LEU A 135 -2.33 -17.50 -10.05
N SER A 136 -3.10 -16.79 -10.89
CA SER A 136 -4.45 -17.20 -11.30
C SER A 136 -4.52 -18.55 -12.03
N ARG A 137 -3.38 -19.06 -12.50
CA ARG A 137 -3.28 -20.38 -13.16
C ARG A 137 -3.34 -21.55 -12.18
N PHE A 138 -3.11 -21.29 -10.89
CA PHE A 138 -2.99 -22.30 -9.85
C PHE A 138 -4.18 -22.34 -8.89
N ASN A 139 -5.14 -21.43 -9.07
CA ASN A 139 -6.34 -21.31 -8.24
C ASN A 139 -6.02 -21.29 -6.72
N PRO A 140 -5.11 -20.39 -6.28
CA PRO A 140 -4.54 -20.43 -4.94
C PRO A 140 -5.62 -20.32 -3.87
N GLU A 141 -5.54 -21.17 -2.85
CA GLU A 141 -6.41 -21.04 -1.69
C GLU A 141 -6.08 -19.75 -0.94
N VAL A 142 -7.07 -18.86 -0.90
CA VAL A 142 -7.02 -17.64 -0.11
C VAL A 142 -7.48 -18.00 1.29
N THR A 143 -6.57 -18.48 2.15
CA THR A 143 -6.89 -18.65 3.56
C THR A 143 -7.03 -17.25 4.20
N LEU A 144 -8.21 -16.99 4.77
CA LEU A 144 -8.56 -15.76 5.50
C LEU A 144 -7.84 -15.67 6.85
#